data_AF-A0A661FSL0-F1
#
_entry.id   AF-A0A661FSL0-F1
#
_cell.length_a   1.000
_cell.length_b   1.000
_cell.length_c   1.000
_cell.angle_alpha   90.00
_cell.angle_beta   90.00
_cell.angle_gamma   90.00
#
_symmetry.space_group_name_H-M   'P 1'
#
loop_
_entity.id
_entity.type
_entity.pdbx_description
1 polymer ?
#
loop_
_entity_poly.entity_id
_entity_poly.type
_entity_poly.pdbx_seq_one_letter_code
_entity_poly.pdbx_strand_id
1 'polypeptide(L)' 'YLVFGDKTGADPNELVNLMQNEGQIYRMQGAHRLQFRLDLTDPALRFTKVEQLLDKLTPKDVENKAMAG' A
#
# COMPACT_ATOMS: atom_id res chain seq x y z
N TYR A 1 -0.59 5.53 8.62
CA TYR A 1 -1.58 4.49 8.24
C TYR A 1 -2.23 4.93 6.94
N LEU A 2 -2.75 3.98 6.15
CA LEU A 2 -3.66 4.25 5.03
C LEU A 2 -5.10 3.91 5.45
N VAL A 3 -6.07 4.62 4.90
CA VAL A 3 -7.50 4.30 5.02
C VAL A 3 -8.04 4.04 3.63
N PHE A 4 -8.63 2.86 3.44
CA PHE A 4 -9.30 2.50 2.20
C PHE A 4 -10.70 3.10 2.20
N GLY A 5 -11.08 3.75 1.10
CA GLY A 5 -12.47 4.14 0.87
C GLY A 5 -13.34 2.92 0.52
N ASP A 6 -14.66 3.09 0.59
CA ASP A 6 -15.64 2.02 0.33
C ASP A 6 -15.50 1.38 -1.06
N LYS A 7 -15.01 2.16 -2.04
CA LYS A 7 -14.66 1.71 -3.38
C LYS A 7 -13.15 1.87 -3.59
N THR A 8 -12.38 0.99 -2.97
CA THR A 8 -10.93 0.96 -3.18
C THR A 8 -10.58 0.20 -4.46
N GLY A 9 -9.64 0.74 -5.22
CA GLY A 9 -9.01 0.03 -6.34
C GLY A 9 -7.83 -0.84 -5.91
N ALA A 10 -7.51 -0.90 -4.61
CA ALA A 10 -6.42 -1.72 -4.11
C ALA A 10 -6.68 -3.21 -4.36
N ASP A 11 -5.66 -3.95 -4.78
CA ASP A 11 -5.78 -5.39 -5.01
C ASP A 11 -5.80 -6.15 -3.66
N PRO A 12 -6.89 -6.89 -3.35
CA PRO A 12 -6.98 -7.68 -2.13
C PRO A 12 -5.87 -8.73 -2.00
N ASN A 13 -5.40 -9.31 -3.12
CA ASN A 13 -4.34 -10.32 -3.10
C ASN A 13 -3.01 -9.69 -2.72
N GLU A 14 -2.69 -8.51 -3.25
CA GLU A 14 -1.46 -7.80 -2.89
C GLU A 14 -1.49 -7.32 -1.43
N LEU A 15 -2.66 -6.91 -0.94
CA LEU A 15 -2.89 -6.63 0.48
C LEU A 15 -2.58 -7.85 1.38
N VAL A 16 -3.08 -9.02 1.01
CA VAL A 16 -2.82 -10.28 1.73
C VAL A 16 -1.34 -10.64 1.67
N ASN A 17 -0.72 -10.57 0.49
CA ASN A 17 0.70 -10.84 0.29
C ASN A 17 1.58 -9.91 1.14
N LEU A 18 1.27 -8.62 1.17
CA LEU A 18 1.98 -7.61 1.97
C LEU A 18 1.94 -7.97 3.46
N MET A 19 0.78 -8.38 3.98
CA MET A 19 0.65 -8.75 5.39
C MET A 19 1.36 -10.07 5.73
N GLN A 20 1.33 -11.06 4.84
CA GLN A 20 1.98 -12.35 5.08
C GLN A 20 3.51 -12.22 5.06
N ASN A 21 4.05 -11.47 4.09
CA ASN A 21 5.49 -11.32 3.90
C ASN A 21 6.12 -10.25 4.82
N GLU A 22 5.37 -9.18 5.12
CA GLU A 22 5.88 -8.00 5.83
C GLU A 22 5.05 -7.69 7.10
N GLY A 23 4.44 -8.69 7.74
CA GLY A 23 3.48 -8.54 8.86
C GLY A 23 4.01 -7.91 10.17
N GLN A 24 5.33 -7.76 10.30
CA GLN A 24 5.95 -6.95 11.38
C GLN A 24 5.83 -5.45 11.10
N ILE A 25 5.80 -5.08 9.83
CA ILE A 25 5.72 -3.71 9.35
C ILE A 25 4.25 -3.33 9.11
N TYR A 26 3.50 -4.18 8.40
CA TYR A 26 2.14 -3.89 7.94
C TYR A 26 1.11 -4.76 8.64
N ARG A 27 0.03 -4.13 9.12
CA ARG A 27 -1.10 -4.84 9.74
C ARG A 27 -2.42 -4.15 9.44
N MET A 28 -3.46 -4.92 9.20
CA MET A 28 -4.82 -4.40 9.15
C MET A 28 -5.32 -4.06 10.56
N GLN A 29 -5.98 -2.91 10.67
CA GLN A 29 -6.66 -2.43 11.86
C GLN A 29 -8.14 -2.27 11.53
N GLY A 30 -8.93 -3.30 11.84
CA GLY A 30 -10.30 -3.42 11.34
C GLY A 30 -10.34 -3.65 9.81
N ALA A 31 -11.49 -3.40 9.19
CA ALA A 31 -11.73 -3.74 7.78
C ALA A 31 -11.11 -2.77 6.76
N HIS A 32 -10.83 -1.52 7.14
CA HIS A 32 -10.53 -0.45 6.16
C HIS A 32 -9.24 0.31 6.43
N ARG A 33 -8.39 -0.11 7.39
CA ARG A 33 -7.18 0.64 7.73
C ARG A 33 -5.95 -0.24 7.71
N LEU A 34 -4.95 0.16 6.94
CA LEU A 34 -3.62 -0.45 6.95
C LEU A 34 -2.69 0.38 7.82
N GLN A 35 -2.27 -0.18 8.95
CA GLN A 35 -1.22 0.40 9.78
C GLN A 35 0.15 -0.06 9.27
N PHE A 36 1.12 0.85 9.25
CA PHE A 36 2.52 0.55 8.98
C PHE A 36 3.42 1.15 10.05
N ARG A 37 4.48 0.42 10.44
CA ARG A 37 5.51 0.85 11.39
C ARG A 37 6.84 1.00 10.66
N LEU A 38 7.05 2.19 10.12
CA LEU A 38 8.27 2.58 9.41
C LEU A 38 8.86 3.81 10.07
N ASP A 39 10.19 3.95 10.03
CA ASP A 39 10.82 5.24 10.30
C ASP A 39 10.62 6.15 9.07
N LEU A 40 9.83 7.20 9.27
CA LEU A 40 9.41 8.16 8.24
C LEU A 40 9.71 9.60 8.69
N THR A 41 10.75 9.76 9.50
CA THR A 41 11.22 11.06 10.02
C THR A 41 11.75 11.97 8.91
N ASP A 42 12.46 11.40 7.92
CA ASP A 42 12.87 12.10 6.70
C ASP A 42 11.67 12.29 5.75
N PRO A 43 11.31 13.55 5.39
CA PRO A 43 10.24 13.83 4.45
C PRO A 43 10.42 13.19 3.07
N ALA A 44 11.63 13.20 2.50
CA ALA A 44 11.89 12.66 1.16
C ALA A 44 11.70 11.14 1.16
N LEU A 45 12.32 10.46 2.15
CA LEU A 45 12.13 9.02 2.36
C LEU A 45 10.67 8.67 2.58
N ARG A 46 9.93 9.50 3.33
CA ARG A 46 8.51 9.28 3.58
C ARG A 46 7.69 9.28 2.30
N PHE A 47 7.91 10.23 1.39
CA PHE A 47 7.23 10.26 0.10
C PHE A 47 7.52 8.98 -0.69
N THR A 48 8.79 8.65 -0.88
CA THR A 48 9.19 7.45 -1.63
C THR A 48 8.59 6.17 -1.04
N LYS A 49 8.56 6.03 0.30
CA LYS A 49 7.99 4.84 0.95
C LYS A 49 6.49 4.75 0.80
N VAL A 50 5.78 5.88 0.80
CA VAL A 50 4.33 5.89 0.58
C VAL A 50 4.01 5.58 -0.88
N GLU A 51 4.75 6.14 -1.85
CA GLU A 51 4.57 5.82 -3.27
C GLU A 51 4.80 4.34 -3.53
N GLN A 52 5.92 3.77 -3.07
CA GLN A 52 6.21 2.34 -3.18
C GLN A 52 5.11 1.47 -2.56
N LEU A 53 4.51 1.90 -1.45
CA LEU A 53 3.40 1.19 -0.83
C LEU A 53 2.15 1.26 -1.70
N LEU A 54 1.83 2.42 -2.29
CA LEU A 54 0.68 2.57 -3.17
C LEU A 54 0.85 1.75 -4.46
N ASP A 55 2.04 1.72 -5.03
CA ASP A 55 2.35 0.92 -6.23
C ASP A 55 2.17 -0.57 -5.96
N LYS A 56 2.71 -1.08 -4.84
CA LYS A 56 2.50 -2.48 -4.41
C LYS A 56 1.03 -2.86 -4.27
N LEU A 57 0.18 -1.91 -3.88
CA LEU A 57 -1.25 -2.15 -3.67
C LEU A 57 -2.08 -1.91 -4.94
N THR A 58 -1.48 -1.36 -5.99
CA THR A 58 -2.16 -1.09 -7.25
C THR A 58 -2.26 -2.39 -8.08
N PRO A 59 -3.42 -2.71 -8.66
CA PRO A 59 -3.55 -3.85 -9.54
C PRO A 59 -2.61 -3.71 -10.75
N LYS A 60 -1.93 -4.79 -11.12
CA LYS A 60 -0.95 -4.80 -12.23
C LYS A 60 -1.54 -4.40 -13.58
N ASP A 61 -2.86 -4.55 -13.76
CA ASP A 61 -3.58 -4.13 -14.97
C ASP A 61 -3.75 -2.60 -15.07
N VAL A 62 -3.71 -1.89 -13.93
CA VAL A 62 -3.78 -0.42 -13.88
C VAL A 62 -2.40 0.20 -14.14
N GLU A 63 -1.35 -0.40 -13.59
CA GLU A 63 0.04 0.02 -13.78
C GLU A 63 0.44 -0.01 -15.28
N ASN A 64 0.07 -1.08 -16.00
CA ASN A 64 0.30 -1.19 -17.43
C ASN A 64 -0.40 -0.11 -18.28
N LYS A 65 -1.53 0.44 -17.81
CA LYS A 65 -2.24 1.52 -18.51
C LYS A 65 -1.64 2.90 -18.21
N ALA A 66 -1.09 3.10 -17.02
CA ALA A 66 -0.44 4.36 -16.65
C ALA A 66 0.91 4.56 -17.35
N MET A 67 1.64 3.47 -17.61
CA MET A 67 2.94 3.49 -18.31
C MET A 67 2.83 3.52 -19.84
N ALA A 68 1.65 3.25 -20.39
CA ALA A 68 1.36 3.27 -21.83
C ALA A 68 0.77 4.61 -22.32
N GLY A 69 0.65 5.61 -21.44
CA GLY A 69 0.04 6.91 -21.70
C GLY A 69 1.02 8.08 -21.67
#